data_AF-A0A7N2MQE3-F1
#
_entry.id   AF-A0A7N2MQE3-F1
#
_cell.length_a   1.000
_cell.length_b   1.000
_cell.length_c   1.000
_cell.angle_alpha   90.00
_cell.angle_beta   90.00
_cell.angle_gamma   90.00
#
_symmetry.space_group_name_H-M   'P 1'
#
loop_
_entity.id
_entity.type
_entity.pdbx_description
1 polymer ?
#
loop_
_entity_poly.entity_id
_entity_poly.type
_entity_poly.pdbx_seq_one_letter_code
_entity_poly.pdbx_strand_id
1 'polypeptide(L)'
;MAGGELWVCRGLSRPRRYPQAILSGLGHSPPRLGPSDFPQSTLRKPAVENMRKALYTQYTAGLLVYYGVSIVGYWAYGSVVSTYLPEELSGPKWVKIVINLAAFLQSIMFLAPIHETLDTKFLKLDESMDSKENIKRRFYLRALLFSFNTFVTAAFSFMGDFVNMFGSFMLIPITFGIPSMIFLKVKGKTARLEKKVWHWSNIILFSLLAVVTTISAVRLIVNDVQQYSFFANT
;
A
#
# COMPACT_ATOMS: atom_id res chain seq x y z
N MET A 1 14.23 -5.12 64.95
CA MET A 1 14.38 -5.42 63.50
C MET A 1 13.47 -4.43 62.77
N ALA A 2 13.96 -3.20 62.55
CA ALA A 2 14.61 -2.73 61.31
C ALA A 2 13.59 -2.60 60.16
N GLY A 3 13.35 -1.45 59.52
CA GLY A 3 13.91 -0.10 59.65
C GLY A 3 13.49 0.77 58.45
N GLY A 4 13.47 2.09 58.67
CA GLY A 4 13.65 3.19 57.69
C GLY A 4 12.47 3.50 56.75
N GLU A 5 11.79 4.65 56.82
CA GLU A 5 12.24 6.05 56.60
C GLU A 5 12.65 6.30 55.13
N LEU A 6 12.41 7.42 54.46
CA LEU A 6 11.53 8.60 54.56
C LEU A 6 12.02 9.47 53.36
N TRP A 7 11.12 9.98 52.51
CA TRP A 7 11.13 11.26 51.76
C TRP A 7 12.23 11.69 50.76
N VAL A 8 11.70 12.25 49.66
CA VAL A 8 12.04 13.55 49.00
C VAL A 8 13.24 13.62 48.06
N CYS A 9 12.95 14.01 46.81
CA CYS A 9 13.67 15.08 46.13
C CYS A 9 12.74 15.88 45.17
N ARG A 10 12.62 17.18 45.44
CA ARG A 10 12.24 18.23 44.49
C ARG A 10 13.39 18.51 43.52
N GLY A 11 13.06 18.80 42.26
CA GLY A 11 13.59 19.90 41.44
C GLY A 11 15.06 19.91 40.98
N LEU A 12 15.30 19.85 39.65
CA LEU A 12 16.40 20.51 38.90
C LEU A 12 16.13 20.29 37.38
N SER A 13 15.73 21.31 36.62
CA SER A 13 16.59 22.18 35.77
C SER A 13 17.20 21.54 34.50
N ARG A 14 16.51 21.70 33.35
CA ARG A 14 16.95 21.78 31.93
C ARG A 14 17.99 20.73 31.40
N PRO A 15 18.46 20.86 30.14
CA PRO A 15 17.96 20.26 28.91
C PRO A 15 18.71 18.97 28.50
N ARG A 16 18.04 17.93 27.99
CA ARG A 16 18.75 16.75 27.45
C ARG A 16 19.30 17.04 26.05
N ARG A 17 20.59 17.41 26.04
CA ARG A 17 21.56 17.10 24.98
C ARG A 17 21.46 15.61 24.63
N TYR A 18 21.37 15.30 23.34
CA TYR A 18 21.67 13.98 22.81
C TYR A 18 23.14 13.65 23.05
N PRO A 19 23.47 12.47 23.60
CA PRO A 19 24.79 11.89 23.44
C PRO A 19 24.73 10.74 22.44
N GLN A 20 25.65 10.80 21.48
CA GLN A 20 26.12 9.67 20.72
C GLN A 20 26.48 8.51 21.67
N ALA A 21 25.70 7.44 21.60
CA ALA A 21 26.05 6.15 22.16
C ALA A 21 25.45 5.08 21.24
N ILE A 22 25.97 5.04 20.01
CA ILE A 22 25.97 3.82 19.21
C ILE A 22 27.26 3.07 19.56
N LEU A 23 27.20 1.73 19.52
CA LEU A 23 28.34 0.83 19.32
C LEU A 23 29.17 0.41 20.54
N SER A 24 28.52 -0.09 21.59
CA SER A 24 29.15 -1.10 22.45
C SER A 24 28.15 -2.19 22.80
N GLY A 25 28.12 -3.28 22.03
CA GLY A 25 27.33 -4.47 22.37
C GLY A 25 26.86 -5.29 21.17
N LEU A 26 27.80 -5.98 20.51
CA LEU A 26 27.49 -7.10 19.64
C LEU A 26 26.75 -8.19 20.44
N GLY A 27 25.59 -8.60 19.94
CA GLY A 27 24.93 -9.85 20.30
C GLY A 27 23.59 -9.66 21.00
N HIS A 28 22.50 -9.48 20.25
CA HIS A 28 21.16 -9.99 20.59
C HIS A 28 20.20 -9.90 19.40
N SER A 29 19.26 -10.84 19.39
CA SER A 29 18.26 -11.22 18.38
C SER A 29 17.50 -10.07 17.70
N PRO A 30 16.89 -10.29 16.51
CA PRO A 30 16.08 -9.27 15.83
C PRO A 30 14.97 -8.74 16.76
N PRO A 31 14.63 -7.44 16.69
CA PRO A 31 13.67 -6.82 17.61
C PRO A 31 12.30 -7.49 17.46
N ARG A 32 11.80 -8.07 18.56
CA ARG A 32 10.38 -8.42 18.68
C ARG A 32 9.62 -7.11 18.78
N LEU A 33 8.95 -6.70 17.71
CA LEU A 33 8.03 -5.57 17.76
C LEU A 33 6.97 -5.85 18.84
N GLY A 34 7.03 -5.07 19.91
CA GLY A 34 6.04 -5.09 20.96
C GLY A 34 4.82 -4.27 20.54
N PRO A 35 3.63 -4.50 21.14
CA PRO A 35 2.44 -3.67 20.90
C PRO A 35 2.64 -2.17 21.22
N SER A 36 3.74 -1.82 21.91
CA SER A 36 4.14 -0.45 22.26
C SER A 36 4.92 0.29 21.17
N ASP A 37 5.37 -0.40 20.11
CA ASP A 37 6.15 0.21 19.02
C ASP A 37 5.25 0.86 17.94
N PHE A 38 3.93 0.71 18.06
CA PHE A 38 2.98 1.45 17.23
C PHE A 38 2.95 2.92 17.67
N PRO A 39 2.96 3.89 16.73
CA PRO A 39 3.00 5.31 17.07
C PRO A 39 1.83 5.68 18.00
N GLN A 40 2.20 5.99 19.25
CA GLN A 40 1.27 6.32 20.34
C GLN A 40 0.43 7.58 20.04
N SER A 41 0.82 8.35 19.01
CA SER A 41 0.08 9.49 18.46
C SER A 41 -1.27 9.10 17.84
N THR A 42 -1.42 7.86 17.35
CA THR A 42 -2.68 7.36 16.75
C THR A 42 -3.67 6.86 17.81
N LEU A 43 -3.19 6.53 19.02
CA LEU A 43 -4.01 5.94 20.09
C LEU A 43 -4.73 6.97 20.99
N ARG A 44 -4.47 8.27 20.80
CA ARG A 44 -5.15 9.31 21.59
C ARG A 44 -6.63 9.35 21.20
N LYS A 45 -7.54 9.20 22.17
CA LYS A 45 -9.01 9.18 21.97
C LYS A 45 -9.58 10.22 20.97
N PRO A 46 -9.16 11.50 20.93
CA PRO A 46 -9.63 12.45 19.90
C PRO A 46 -9.14 12.15 18.48
N ALA A 47 -7.99 11.50 18.32
CA ALA A 47 -7.44 11.16 17.00
C ALA A 47 -8.23 10.02 16.33
N VAL A 48 -8.62 8.99 17.07
CA VAL A 48 -9.36 7.83 16.52
C VAL A 48 -10.75 8.22 16.03
N GLU A 49 -11.45 9.11 16.74
CA GLU A 49 -12.78 9.57 16.31
C GLU A 49 -12.69 10.43 15.05
N ASN A 50 -11.74 11.36 15.00
CA ASN A 50 -11.53 12.21 13.83
C ASN A 50 -11.08 11.38 12.62
N MET A 51 -10.18 10.42 12.82
CA MET A 51 -9.76 9.48 11.77
C MET A 51 -10.94 8.65 11.25
N ARG A 52 -11.82 8.17 12.14
CA ARG A 52 -13.00 7.40 11.72
C ARG A 52 -13.98 8.26 10.92
N LYS A 53 -14.22 9.50 11.33
CA LYS A 53 -15.05 10.46 10.56
C LYS A 53 -14.44 10.72 9.19
N ALA A 54 -13.14 11.04 9.13
CA ALA A 54 -12.43 11.25 7.88
C ALA A 54 -12.50 10.02 6.96
N LEU A 55 -12.33 8.81 7.51
CA LEU A 55 -12.42 7.57 6.77
C LEU A 55 -13.82 7.36 6.16
N TYR A 56 -14.88 7.57 6.94
CA TYR A 56 -16.25 7.46 6.42
C TYR A 56 -16.53 8.51 5.35
N THR A 57 -16.11 9.76 5.56
CA THR A 57 -16.26 10.83 4.57
C THR A 57 -15.50 10.51 3.29
N GLN A 58 -14.27 10.00 3.39
CA GLN A 58 -13.46 9.61 2.23
C GLN A 58 -14.11 8.47 1.44
N TYR A 59 -14.58 7.42 2.11
CA TYR A 59 -15.24 6.32 1.42
C TYR A 59 -16.55 6.75 0.77
N THR A 60 -17.38 7.51 1.48
CA THR A 60 -18.68 7.97 0.94
C THR A 60 -18.49 8.92 -0.24
N ALA A 61 -17.65 9.95 -0.10
CA ALA A 61 -17.37 10.90 -1.18
C ALA A 61 -16.67 10.22 -2.37
N GLY A 62 -15.67 9.36 -2.10
CA GLY A 62 -14.96 8.63 -3.14
C GLY A 62 -15.88 7.70 -3.94
N LEU A 63 -16.79 7.00 -3.25
CA LEU A 63 -17.75 6.09 -3.89
C LEU A 63 -18.76 6.86 -4.77
N LEU A 64 -19.24 8.02 -4.30
CA LEU A 64 -20.12 8.90 -5.07
C LEU A 64 -19.45 9.38 -6.36
N VAL A 65 -18.20 9.83 -6.28
CA VAL A 65 -17.44 10.27 -7.46
C VAL A 65 -17.18 9.09 -8.40
N TYR A 66 -16.77 7.95 -7.86
CA TYR A 66 -16.50 6.75 -8.66
C TYR A 66 -17.72 6.28 -9.44
N TYR A 67 -18.87 6.10 -8.78
CA TYR A 67 -20.10 5.70 -9.47
C TYR A 67 -20.64 6.80 -10.38
N GLY A 68 -20.56 8.08 -9.98
CA GLY A 68 -20.99 9.19 -10.80
C GLY A 68 -20.24 9.25 -12.14
N VAL A 69 -18.91 9.17 -12.08
CA VAL A 69 -18.06 9.13 -13.29
C VAL A 69 -18.34 7.88 -14.12
N SER A 70 -18.56 6.72 -13.49
CA SER A 70 -18.83 5.47 -14.20
C SER A 70 -20.18 5.50 -14.94
N ILE A 71 -21.23 6.02 -14.31
CA ILE A 71 -22.57 6.14 -14.91
C ILE A 71 -22.54 7.14 -16.08
N VAL A 72 -21.95 8.32 -15.88
CA VAL A 72 -21.84 9.33 -16.94
C VAL A 72 -20.94 8.84 -18.08
N GLY A 73 -19.84 8.16 -17.76
CA GLY A 73 -18.94 7.58 -18.75
C GLY A 73 -19.62 6.52 -19.60
N TYR A 74 -20.39 5.61 -18.97
CA TYR A 74 -21.17 4.61 -19.69
C TYR A 74 -22.27 5.24 -20.56
N TRP A 75 -22.94 6.28 -20.06
CA TRP A 75 -23.96 6.99 -20.84
C TRP A 75 -23.38 7.71 -22.06
N ALA A 76 -22.16 8.25 -21.94
CA ALA A 76 -21.51 9.02 -23.01
C ALA A 76 -20.78 8.16 -24.06
N TYR A 77 -20.12 7.07 -23.65
CA TYR A 77 -19.25 6.26 -24.52
C TYR A 77 -19.73 4.81 -24.72
N GLY A 78 -20.76 4.37 -23.99
CA GLY A 78 -21.31 3.03 -24.09
C GLY A 78 -20.35 1.93 -23.63
N SER A 79 -20.48 0.73 -24.19
CA SER A 79 -19.69 -0.45 -23.83
C SER A 79 -18.36 -0.58 -24.61
N VAL A 80 -18.06 0.36 -25.51
CA VAL A 80 -16.90 0.28 -26.43
C VAL A 80 -15.80 1.24 -25.95
N VAL A 81 -15.34 1.04 -24.72
CA VAL A 81 -14.33 1.90 -24.08
C VAL A 81 -13.05 1.11 -23.86
N SER A 82 -11.93 1.63 -24.38
CA SER A 82 -10.61 1.05 -24.15
C SER A 82 -10.21 1.13 -22.66
N THR A 83 -9.38 0.19 -22.20
CA THR A 83 -8.84 0.15 -20.83
C THR A 83 -8.10 1.43 -20.43
N TYR A 84 -7.58 2.20 -21.40
CA TYR A 84 -6.97 3.51 -21.18
C TYR A 84 -7.84 4.65 -21.72
N LEU A 85 -8.69 5.20 -20.84
CA LEU A 85 -9.74 6.17 -21.18
C LEU A 85 -9.28 7.47 -21.88
N PRO A 86 -8.12 8.08 -21.57
CA PRO A 86 -7.71 9.34 -22.19
C PRO A 86 -7.47 9.27 -23.71
N GLU A 87 -7.20 8.08 -24.24
CA GLU A 87 -6.96 7.88 -25.67
C GLU A 87 -8.25 8.07 -26.48
N GLU A 88 -9.34 7.42 -26.05
CA GLU A 88 -10.67 7.45 -26.68
C GLU A 88 -11.51 8.68 -26.29
N LEU A 89 -11.00 9.55 -25.42
CA LEU A 89 -11.73 10.75 -25.00
C LEU A 89 -11.88 11.72 -26.19
N SER A 90 -13.11 12.02 -26.59
CA SER A 90 -13.46 12.96 -27.68
C SER A 90 -13.33 14.44 -27.29
N GLY A 91 -12.76 14.71 -26.11
CA GLY A 91 -12.62 16.05 -25.52
C GLY A 91 -11.37 16.84 -25.97
N PRO A 92 -11.26 18.11 -25.53
CA PRO A 92 -10.15 18.98 -25.88
C PRO A 92 -8.80 18.46 -25.37
N LYS A 93 -7.74 18.68 -26.17
CA LYS A 93 -6.38 18.14 -25.93
C LYS A 93 -5.83 18.47 -24.53
N TRP A 94 -6.18 19.62 -23.96
CA TRP A 94 -5.74 20.01 -22.61
C TRP A 94 -6.22 19.02 -21.53
N VAL A 95 -7.39 18.39 -21.70
CA VAL A 95 -7.96 17.48 -20.69
C VAL A 95 -7.12 16.21 -20.62
N LYS A 96 -6.72 15.68 -21.77
CA LYS A 96 -5.82 14.52 -21.86
C LYS A 96 -4.49 14.79 -21.17
N ILE A 97 -3.95 16.00 -21.33
CA ILE A 97 -2.68 16.41 -20.70
C ILE A 97 -2.85 16.50 -19.17
N VAL A 98 -3.92 17.13 -18.69
CA VAL A 98 -4.17 17.27 -17.24
C VAL A 98 -4.38 15.90 -16.57
N ILE A 99 -5.14 15.00 -17.19
CA ILE A 99 -5.34 13.64 -16.65
C ILE A 99 -4.01 12.90 -16.54
N ASN A 100 -3.18 12.96 -17.59
CA ASN A 100 -1.87 12.32 -17.58
C ASN A 100 -0.92 12.92 -16.54
N LEU A 101 -0.91 14.24 -16.41
CA LEU A 101 -0.09 14.91 -15.41
C LEU A 101 -0.54 14.52 -13.98
N ALA A 102 -1.84 14.45 -13.74
CA ALA A 102 -2.39 14.03 -12.44
C ALA A 102 -2.02 12.57 -12.13
N ALA A 103 -2.15 11.66 -13.09
CA ALA A 103 -1.76 10.25 -12.93
C ALA A 103 -0.26 10.11 -12.64
N PHE A 104 0.58 10.91 -13.31
CA PHE A 104 2.02 10.95 -13.08
C PHE A 104 2.36 11.43 -11.66
N LEU A 105 1.77 12.54 -11.21
CA LEU A 105 1.98 13.06 -9.86
C LEU A 105 1.52 12.07 -8.78
N GLN A 106 0.35 11.45 -8.97
CA GLN A 106 -0.15 10.40 -8.10
C GLN A 106 0.87 9.26 -7.97
N SER A 107 1.43 8.81 -9.09
CA SER A 107 2.40 7.71 -9.12
C SER A 107 3.66 8.00 -8.29
N ILE A 108 4.16 9.24 -8.32
CA ILE A 108 5.30 9.68 -7.50
C ILE A 108 4.97 9.58 -6.01
N MET A 109 3.78 10.01 -5.60
CA MET A 109 3.36 9.96 -4.20
C MET A 109 3.22 8.52 -3.69
N PHE A 110 2.71 7.60 -4.51
CA PHE A 110 2.58 6.19 -4.13
C PHE A 110 3.92 5.47 -3.97
N LEU A 111 4.97 5.93 -4.65
CA LEU A 111 6.30 5.33 -4.58
C LEU A 111 7.09 5.76 -3.33
N ALA A 112 6.66 6.82 -2.64
CA ALA A 112 7.32 7.35 -1.45
C ALA A 112 7.57 6.31 -0.33
N PRO A 113 6.58 5.54 0.16
CA PRO A 113 6.82 4.53 1.20
C PRO A 113 7.70 3.36 0.72
N ILE A 114 7.66 3.04 -0.57
CA ILE A 114 8.51 1.99 -1.15
C ILE A 114 9.96 2.46 -1.16
N HIS A 115 10.21 3.70 -1.57
CA HIS A 115 11.54 4.28 -1.49
C HIS A 115 12.07 4.36 -0.06
N GLU A 116 11.24 4.74 0.91
CA GLU A 116 11.64 4.79 2.32
C GLU A 116 12.00 3.40 2.87
N THR A 117 11.20 2.38 2.55
CA THR A 117 11.47 1.00 2.99
C THR A 117 12.70 0.38 2.31
N LEU A 118 12.95 0.70 1.04
CA LEU A 118 14.17 0.30 0.35
C LEU A 118 15.39 1.05 0.90
N ASP A 119 15.24 2.35 1.14
CA ASP A 119 16.32 3.17 1.65
C ASP A 119 16.76 2.67 3.04
N THR A 120 15.81 2.35 3.93
CA THR A 120 16.11 1.79 5.27
C THR A 120 16.70 0.38 5.26
N LYS A 121 16.38 -0.47 4.28
CA LYS A 121 16.92 -1.84 4.22
C LYS A 121 18.28 -1.94 3.55
N PHE A 122 18.55 -1.11 2.54
CA PHE A 122 19.73 -1.25 1.70
C PHE A 122 20.80 -0.19 1.96
N LEU A 123 20.47 1.00 2.49
CA LEU A 123 21.51 1.97 2.88
C LEU A 123 22.20 1.56 4.18
N LYS A 124 23.50 1.82 4.23
CA LYS A 124 24.27 1.69 5.47
C LYS A 124 23.86 2.83 6.40
N LEU A 125 23.21 2.48 7.49
CA LEU A 125 22.76 3.41 8.55
C LEU A 125 23.93 4.07 9.30
N ASP A 126 25.14 3.51 9.18
CA ASP A 126 26.36 3.97 9.85
C ASP A 126 27.09 5.09 9.09
N GLU A 127 26.68 5.38 7.85
CA GLU A 127 27.22 6.48 7.04
C GLU A 127 26.16 7.56 6.81
N SER A 128 26.62 8.82 6.68
CA SER A 128 25.72 9.95 6.36
C SER A 128 24.91 9.69 5.08
N MET A 129 23.68 10.20 5.06
CA MET A 129 22.75 10.03 3.93
C MET A 129 23.34 10.55 2.59
N ASP A 130 24.29 11.49 2.67
CA ASP A 130 24.96 12.12 1.53
C ASP A 130 26.35 11.54 1.22
N SER A 131 26.73 10.41 1.84
CA SER A 131 27.96 9.70 1.47
C SER A 131 27.92 9.25 0.01
N LYS A 132 29.05 9.36 -0.70
CA LYS A 132 29.15 9.00 -2.14
C LYS A 132 28.68 7.56 -2.43
N GLU A 133 28.92 6.65 -1.49
CA GLU A 133 28.47 5.25 -1.58
C GLU A 133 26.96 5.10 -1.38
N ASN A 134 26.36 5.89 -0.47
CA ASN A 134 24.92 5.93 -0.23
C ASN A 134 24.16 6.56 -1.41
N ILE A 135 24.69 7.63 -2.00
CA ILE A 135 24.09 8.27 -3.20
C ILE A 135 24.12 7.32 -4.40
N LYS A 136 25.25 6.65 -4.66
CA LYS A 136 25.35 5.66 -5.75
C LYS A 136 24.36 4.52 -5.58
N ARG A 137 24.27 3.96 -4.36
CA ARG A 137 23.32 2.88 -4.04
C ARG A 137 21.86 3.32 -4.16
N ARG A 138 21.53 4.52 -3.69
CA ARG A 138 20.19 5.12 -3.83
C ARG A 138 19.81 5.33 -5.29
N PHE A 139 20.75 5.83 -6.10
CA PHE A 139 20.54 5.99 -7.53
C PHE A 139 20.32 4.63 -8.20
N TYR A 140 21.13 3.61 -7.86
CA TYR A 140 20.96 2.26 -8.38
C TYR A 140 19.60 1.65 -8.00
N LEU A 141 19.17 1.77 -6.75
CA LEU A 141 17.86 1.26 -6.30
C LEU A 141 16.71 1.95 -7.04
N ARG A 142 16.76 3.27 -7.20
CA ARG A 142 15.74 4.03 -7.93
C ARG A 142 15.73 3.72 -9.41
N ALA A 143 16.90 3.65 -10.03
CA ALA A 143 17.04 3.27 -11.43
C ALA A 143 16.56 1.83 -11.67
N LEU A 144 16.90 0.89 -10.79
CA LEU A 144 16.45 -0.50 -10.88
C LEU A 144 14.92 -0.60 -10.77
N LEU A 145 14.31 0.08 -9.79
CA LEU A 145 12.85 0.13 -9.66
C LEU A 145 12.20 0.71 -10.92
N PHE A 146 12.70 1.83 -11.42
CA PHE A 146 12.14 2.49 -12.59
C PHE A 146 12.29 1.65 -13.86
N SER A 147 13.48 1.08 -14.08
CA SER A 147 13.77 0.19 -15.21
C SER A 147 12.95 -1.09 -15.14
N PHE A 148 12.79 -1.70 -13.96
CA PHE A 148 11.95 -2.87 -13.79
C PHE A 148 10.48 -2.56 -14.09
N ASN A 149 9.95 -1.45 -13.57
CA ASN A 149 8.58 -1.03 -13.90
C ASN A 149 8.41 -0.79 -15.40
N THR A 150 9.35 -0.08 -16.03
CA THR A 150 9.33 0.18 -17.47
C THR A 150 9.41 -1.10 -18.29
N PHE A 151 10.25 -2.05 -17.87
CA PHE A 151 10.36 -3.37 -18.49
C PHE A 151 9.04 -4.15 -18.39
N VAL A 152 8.40 -4.16 -17.21
CA VAL A 152 7.10 -4.82 -17.03
C VAL A 152 6.04 -4.16 -17.91
N THR A 153 5.98 -2.82 -17.97
CA THR A 153 5.07 -2.10 -18.87
C THR A 153 5.33 -2.40 -20.34
N ALA A 154 6.60 -2.50 -20.76
CA ALA A 154 6.97 -2.81 -22.14
C ALA A 154 6.70 -4.29 -22.50
N ALA A 155 6.85 -5.21 -21.53
CA ALA A 155 6.59 -6.63 -21.72
C ALA A 155 5.09 -6.97 -21.79
N PHE A 156 4.23 -6.14 -21.18
CA PHE A 156 2.79 -6.37 -21.10
C PHE A 156 2.03 -5.20 -21.72
N SER A 157 1.73 -5.29 -23.02
CA SER A 157 0.88 -4.30 -23.71
C SER A 157 -0.59 -4.32 -23.22
N PHE A 158 -0.99 -5.34 -22.47
CA PHE A 158 -2.33 -5.53 -21.88
C PHE A 158 -2.36 -5.13 -20.39
N MET A 159 -2.03 -3.86 -20.11
CA MET A 159 -1.90 -3.36 -18.73
C MET A 159 -3.20 -3.46 -17.92
N GLY A 160 -4.37 -3.36 -18.56
CA GLY A 160 -5.67 -3.51 -17.91
C GLY A 160 -5.88 -4.88 -17.26
N ASP A 161 -5.64 -5.96 -18.00
CA ASP A 161 -5.82 -7.33 -17.49
C ASP A 161 -4.77 -7.71 -16.46
N PHE A 162 -3.55 -7.22 -16.62
CA PHE A 162 -2.49 -7.38 -15.63
C PHE A 162 -2.84 -6.71 -14.29
N VAL A 163 -3.33 -5.47 -14.32
CA VAL A 163 -3.79 -4.75 -13.12
C VAL A 163 -4.98 -5.46 -12.49
N ASN A 164 -5.92 -5.98 -13.29
CA ASN A 164 -7.04 -6.77 -12.79
C ASN A 164 -6.60 -8.06 -12.10
N MET A 165 -5.59 -8.75 -12.66
CA MET A 165 -5.01 -9.95 -12.08
C MET A 165 -4.37 -9.65 -10.71
N PHE A 166 -3.47 -8.68 -10.63
CA PHE A 166 -2.81 -8.31 -9.37
C PHE A 166 -3.78 -7.71 -8.35
N GLY A 167 -4.74 -6.90 -8.81
CA GLY A 167 -5.81 -6.38 -7.98
C GLY A 167 -6.62 -7.51 -7.35
N SER A 168 -7.05 -8.48 -8.14
CA SER A 168 -7.82 -9.61 -7.63
C SER A 168 -7.01 -10.52 -6.70
N PHE A 169 -5.77 -10.81 -7.08
CA PHE A 169 -4.90 -11.72 -6.32
C PHE A 169 -4.40 -11.10 -5.01
N MET A 170 -4.04 -9.82 -4.99
CA MET A 170 -3.47 -9.16 -3.82
C MET A 170 -4.52 -8.37 -3.03
N LEU A 171 -5.31 -7.52 -3.68
CA LEU A 171 -6.21 -6.58 -2.99
C LEU A 171 -7.36 -7.28 -2.29
N ILE A 172 -7.98 -8.28 -2.93
CA ILE A 172 -9.13 -9.01 -2.35
C ILE A 172 -8.76 -9.71 -1.03
N PRO A 173 -7.72 -10.57 -0.96
CA PRO A 173 -7.35 -11.20 0.31
C PRO A 173 -6.76 -10.22 1.33
N ILE A 174 -6.06 -9.18 0.90
CA ILE A 174 -5.54 -8.14 1.82
C ILE A 174 -6.69 -7.36 2.46
N THR A 175 -7.72 -7.01 1.70
CA THR A 175 -8.82 -6.16 2.18
C THR A 175 -9.84 -6.94 3.01
N PHE A 176 -10.19 -8.16 2.60
CA PHE A 176 -11.23 -8.95 3.27
C PHE A 176 -10.68 -10.10 4.13
N GLY A 177 -9.58 -10.72 3.67
CA GLY A 177 -8.96 -11.86 4.35
C GLY A 177 -8.24 -11.43 5.63
N ILE A 178 -7.30 -10.49 5.52
CA ILE A 178 -6.45 -10.09 6.66
C ILE A 178 -7.27 -9.50 7.82
N PRO A 179 -8.20 -8.53 7.64
CA PRO A 179 -8.98 -8.00 8.74
C PRO A 179 -9.86 -9.05 9.41
N SER A 180 -10.46 -9.96 8.64
CA SER A 180 -11.26 -11.07 9.17
C SER A 180 -10.39 -12.05 9.97
N MET A 181 -9.17 -12.33 9.51
CA MET A 181 -8.22 -13.17 10.24
C MET A 181 -7.75 -12.53 11.54
N ILE A 182 -7.48 -11.21 11.53
CA ILE A 182 -7.11 -10.45 12.73
C ILE A 182 -8.27 -10.47 13.73
N PHE A 183 -9.50 -10.25 13.29
CA PHE A 183 -10.68 -10.31 14.16
C PHE A 183 -10.82 -11.68 14.83
N LEU A 184 -10.66 -12.76 14.06
CA LEU A 184 -10.73 -14.13 14.58
C LEU A 184 -9.58 -14.44 15.55
N LYS A 185 -8.35 -13.95 15.31
CA LYS A 185 -7.24 -14.14 16.24
C LYS A 185 -7.43 -13.36 17.55
N VAL A 186 -7.91 -12.12 17.49
CA VAL A 186 -8.02 -11.24 18.66
C VAL A 186 -9.28 -11.54 19.46
N LYS A 187 -10.43 -11.70 18.81
CA LYS A 187 -11.74 -11.86 19.47
C LYS A 187 -12.34 -13.25 19.33
N GLY A 188 -11.70 -14.19 18.64
CA GLY A 188 -12.31 -15.49 18.33
C GLY A 188 -12.66 -16.37 19.53
N LYS A 189 -12.03 -16.16 20.70
CA LYS A 189 -12.36 -16.88 21.95
C LYS A 189 -13.58 -16.31 22.68
N THR A 190 -13.87 -15.03 22.49
CA THR A 190 -14.96 -14.31 23.18
C THR A 190 -16.12 -13.98 22.25
N ALA A 191 -15.93 -14.13 20.93
CA ALA A 191 -16.94 -13.85 19.93
C ALA A 191 -17.99 -14.96 19.84
N ARG A 192 -19.26 -14.56 19.67
CA ARG A 192 -20.39 -15.44 19.37
C ARG A 192 -20.08 -16.29 18.12
N LEU A 193 -20.54 -17.55 18.13
CA LEU A 193 -20.38 -18.50 17.02
C LEU A 193 -20.81 -17.91 15.67
N GLU A 194 -21.91 -17.17 15.62
CA GLU A 194 -22.38 -16.49 14.40
C GLU A 194 -21.35 -15.53 13.81
N LYS A 195 -20.70 -14.71 14.64
CA LYS A 195 -19.65 -13.78 14.17
C LYS A 195 -18.44 -14.55 13.68
N LYS A 196 -18.11 -15.68 14.32
CA LYS A 196 -17.02 -16.55 13.90
C LYS A 196 -17.31 -17.15 12.52
N VAL A 197 -18.51 -17.71 12.32
CA VAL A 197 -18.95 -18.28 11.05
C VAL A 197 -19.00 -17.21 9.95
N TRP A 198 -19.48 -16.00 10.26
CA TRP A 198 -19.50 -14.88 9.32
C TRP A 198 -18.09 -14.52 8.82
N HIS A 199 -17.12 -14.35 9.71
CA HIS A 199 -15.74 -14.02 9.30
C HIS A 199 -15.06 -15.17 8.56
N TRP A 200 -15.31 -16.43 8.95
CA TRP A 200 -14.81 -17.59 8.22
C TRP A 200 -15.42 -17.70 6.82
N SER A 201 -16.73 -17.49 6.68
CA SER A 201 -17.41 -17.49 5.40
C SER A 201 -16.86 -16.41 4.47
N ASN A 202 -16.65 -15.18 4.97
CA ASN A 202 -16.03 -14.11 4.18
C ASN A 202 -14.62 -14.50 3.69
N ILE A 203 -13.78 -15.06 4.56
CA ILE A 203 -12.43 -15.48 4.15
C ILE A 203 -12.48 -16.49 3.00
N ILE A 204 -13.33 -17.51 3.12
CA ILE A 204 -13.46 -18.56 2.10
C ILE A 204 -14.02 -17.98 0.79
N LEU A 205 -15.09 -17.19 0.88
CA LEU A 205 -15.77 -16.60 -0.28
C LEU A 205 -14.84 -15.66 -1.05
N PHE A 206 -14.19 -14.71 -0.37
CA PHE A 206 -13.30 -13.75 -1.02
C PHE A 206 -12.02 -14.40 -1.54
N SER A 207 -11.53 -15.46 -0.87
CA SER A 207 -10.42 -16.25 -1.40
C SER A 207 -10.81 -16.99 -2.67
N LEU A 208 -12.00 -17.60 -2.72
CA LEU A 208 -12.49 -18.27 -3.92
C LEU A 208 -12.69 -17.28 -5.07
N LEU A 209 -13.28 -16.11 -4.77
CA LEU A 209 -13.46 -15.02 -5.74
C LEU A 209 -12.13 -14.52 -6.30
N ALA A 210 -11.10 -14.37 -5.45
CA ALA A 210 -9.77 -13.99 -5.88
C ALA A 210 -9.19 -15.02 -6.87
N VAL A 211 -9.33 -16.33 -6.58
CA VAL A 211 -8.87 -17.40 -7.47
C VAL A 211 -9.61 -17.38 -8.81
N VAL A 212 -10.94 -17.32 -8.79
CA VAL A 212 -11.77 -17.31 -10.03
C VAL A 212 -11.43 -16.11 -10.91
N THR A 213 -11.31 -14.93 -10.30
CA THR A 213 -11.00 -13.70 -11.05
C THR A 213 -9.57 -13.71 -11.58
N THR A 214 -8.61 -14.23 -10.81
CA THR A 214 -7.22 -14.39 -11.26
C THR A 214 -7.14 -15.37 -12.43
N ILE A 215 -7.82 -16.52 -12.37
CA ILE A 215 -7.88 -17.48 -13.49
C ILE A 215 -8.47 -16.82 -14.74
N SER A 216 -9.52 -16.02 -14.57
CA SER A 216 -10.16 -15.29 -15.67
C SER A 216 -9.20 -14.29 -16.32
N ALA A 217 -8.49 -13.49 -15.51
CA ALA A 217 -7.51 -12.53 -16.01
C ALA A 217 -6.32 -13.23 -16.70
N VAL A 218 -5.81 -14.33 -16.15
CA VAL A 218 -4.73 -15.11 -16.78
C VAL A 218 -5.17 -15.67 -18.14
N ARG A 219 -6.42 -16.13 -18.28
CA ARG A 219 -6.93 -16.58 -19.58
C ARG A 219 -6.98 -15.46 -20.61
N LEU A 220 -7.41 -14.26 -20.21
CA LEU A 220 -7.41 -13.09 -21.09
C LEU A 220 -5.98 -12.75 -21.53
N ILE A 221 -5.05 -12.70 -20.58
CA ILE A 221 -3.61 -12.47 -20.86
C ILE A 221 -3.05 -13.50 -21.85
N VAL A 222 -3.32 -14.79 -21.66
CA VAL A 222 -2.81 -15.84 -22.56
C VAL A 222 -3.40 -15.70 -23.97
N ASN A 223 -4.69 -15.39 -24.08
CA ASN A 223 -5.33 -15.18 -25.38
C ASN A 223 -4.76 -13.94 -26.08
N ASP A 224 -4.54 -12.86 -25.35
CA ASP A 224 -3.97 -11.62 -25.89
C ASP A 224 -2.53 -11.84 -26.35
N VAL A 225 -1.70 -12.55 -25.57
CA VAL A 225 -0.32 -12.92 -25.96
C VAL A 225 -0.30 -13.79 -27.21
N GLN A 226 -1.29 -14.68 -27.41
CA GLN A 226 -1.38 -15.49 -28.62
C GLN A 226 -1.74 -14.68 -29.87
N GLN A 227 -2.54 -13.61 -29.73
CA GLN A 227 -2.81 -12.67 -30.82
C GLN A 227 -1.67 -11.66 -31.01
N TYR A 228 -0.89 -11.41 -29.97
CA TYR A 228 0.30 -10.58 -30.01
C TYR A 228 1.45 -11.34 -30.68
N SER A 229 1.49 -11.32 -32.00
CA SER A 229 2.69 -11.74 -32.72
C SER A 229 3.83 -10.82 -32.30
N PHE A 230 4.73 -11.32 -31.45
CA PHE A 230 5.91 -10.63 -30.92
C PHE A 230 6.83 -10.03 -32.01
N PHE A 231 6.56 -10.39 -33.27
CA PHE A 231 7.00 -9.70 -34.47
C PHE A 231 5.80 -9.53 -35.39
N ALA A 232 5.25 -8.32 -35.47
CA ALA A 232 4.66 -7.92 -36.75
C ALA A 232 5.76 -8.11 -37.79
N ASN A 233 5.59 -9.06 -38.71
CA ASN A 233 6.40 -9.10 -39.93
C ASN A 233 6.27 -7.73 -40.58
N THR A 234 7.42 -7.13 -40.86
CA THR A 234 7.61 -5.95 -41.72
C THR A 234 6.73 -6.02 -42.98
#